data_AF-A0A2B7GIK1-F1
#
_entry.id   AF-A0A2B7GIK1-F1
#
_cell.length_a   1.000
_cell.length_b   1.000
_cell.length_c   1.000
_cell.angle_alpha   90.00
_cell.angle_beta   90.00
_cell.angle_gamma   90.00
#
_symmetry.space_group_name_H-M   'P 1'
#
loop_
_entity.id
_entity.type
_entity.pdbx_description
1 polymer ?
#
loop_
_entity_poly.entity_id
_entity_poly.type
_entity_poly.pdbx_seq_one_letter_code
_entity_poly.pdbx_strand_id
1 'polypeptide(L)'
;MTGSREGDERSALPDGVAVSIGTVEPLLNRAGQTQSATDLVIAPVELHRRNLKRRLTNAGLPLDAFRFTEPGHVASLVLAKKGRATGSLDRVDRLALLGEILTEETEVTDRFRMILGGKPGQNGKAVEQVRTELEAMTNYHPARVDGFRRVAESVPAPIDADACDVLTGTIAVERELGRRTSKATSERAVVRRATRALAGADGSAWAEAFPTVERVVVVGLSTVPAPLVDLVAAIAATCDVEVRWMLRRGTGPFLKTRLTELLAVPTPGRVVVT
;
A
#
# COMPACT_ATOMS: atom_id res chain seq x y z
N MET A 1 -27.63 -25.70 30.17
CA MET A 1 -27.23 -24.35 30.62
C MET A 1 -25.78 -24.48 31.07
N THR A 2 -24.75 -23.87 30.51
CA THR A 2 -24.58 -22.75 29.57
C THR A 2 -23.25 -23.01 28.87
N GLY A 3 -23.29 -23.29 27.57
CA GLY A 3 -22.09 -23.36 26.74
C GLY A 3 -21.74 -21.95 26.28
N SER A 4 -20.64 -21.41 26.79
CA SER A 4 -20.06 -20.17 26.32
C SER A 4 -19.62 -20.32 24.87
N ARG A 5 -20.40 -19.72 23.96
CA ARG A 5 -19.94 -19.38 22.61
C ARG A 5 -19.00 -18.19 22.76
N GLU A 6 -17.71 -18.45 22.94
CA GLU A 6 -16.68 -17.45 22.63
C GLU A 6 -16.69 -17.22 21.12
N GLY A 7 -16.89 -15.96 20.74
CA GLY A 7 -17.18 -15.54 19.39
C GLY A 7 -16.08 -15.88 18.39
N ASP A 8 -16.45 -16.69 17.40
CA ASP A 8 -15.73 -16.83 16.13
C ASP A 8 -16.05 -15.62 15.24
N GLU A 9 -15.68 -14.41 15.66
CA GLU A 9 -15.64 -13.24 14.78
C GLU A 9 -14.30 -13.23 14.03
N ARG A 10 -14.04 -14.29 13.26
CA ARG A 10 -13.07 -14.20 12.16
C ARG A 10 -13.72 -13.36 11.06
N SER A 11 -13.45 -12.05 11.09
CA SER A 11 -13.85 -11.08 10.07
C SER A 11 -13.85 -11.71 8.68
N ALA A 12 -15.03 -11.85 8.09
CA ALA A 12 -15.17 -12.28 6.71
C ALA A 12 -14.40 -11.30 5.79
N LEU A 13 -13.83 -11.81 4.70
CA LEU A 13 -13.28 -10.94 3.68
C LEU A 13 -14.41 -10.08 3.09
N PRO A 14 -14.14 -8.83 2.67
CA PRO A 14 -15.13 -8.02 1.96
C PRO A 14 -15.69 -8.76 0.75
N ASP A 15 -16.94 -8.45 0.40
CA ASP A 15 -17.57 -8.99 -0.80
C ASP A 15 -16.73 -8.68 -2.05
N GLY A 16 -16.69 -9.64 -3.00
CA GLY A 16 -15.87 -9.52 -4.21
C GLY A 16 -14.37 -9.77 -4.02
N VAL A 17 -13.89 -10.03 -2.79
CA VAL A 17 -12.48 -10.32 -2.51
C VAL A 17 -12.26 -11.80 -2.18
N ALA A 18 -11.50 -12.48 -3.03
CA ALA A 18 -11.05 -13.85 -2.80
C ALA A 18 -9.56 -13.91 -2.41
N VAL A 19 -9.19 -14.83 -1.51
CA VAL A 19 -7.79 -15.09 -1.13
C VAL A 19 -7.48 -16.58 -1.28
N SER A 20 -6.45 -16.89 -2.07
CA SER A 20 -5.92 -18.25 -2.22
C SER A 20 -4.48 -18.32 -1.72
N ILE A 21 -4.12 -19.47 -1.11
CA ILE A 21 -2.76 -19.76 -0.63
C ILE A 21 -2.26 -20.98 -1.39
N GLY A 22 -1.09 -20.87 -2.02
CA GLY A 22 -0.49 -22.01 -2.71
C GLY A 22 0.50 -21.61 -3.79
N THR A 23 0.39 -22.30 -4.91
CA THR A 23 1.21 -22.09 -6.11
C THR A 23 0.53 -21.08 -7.04
N VAL A 24 1.25 -20.60 -8.05
CA VAL A 24 0.69 -19.75 -9.11
C VAL A 24 0.05 -20.57 -10.23
N GLU A 25 -0.05 -21.90 -10.09
CA GLU A 25 -0.65 -22.78 -11.10
C GLU A 25 -2.08 -22.38 -11.49
N PRO A 26 -2.96 -21.94 -10.58
CA PRO A 26 -4.29 -21.47 -10.98
C PRO A 26 -4.24 -20.29 -11.97
N LEU A 27 -3.22 -19.41 -11.85
CA LEU A 27 -3.01 -18.31 -12.79
C LEU A 27 -2.48 -18.84 -14.13
N LEU A 28 -1.54 -19.79 -14.12
CA LEU A 28 -1.02 -20.38 -15.36
C LEU A 28 -2.10 -21.18 -16.12
N ASN A 29 -2.93 -21.94 -15.40
CA ASN A 29 -4.05 -22.67 -16.01
C ASN A 29 -5.02 -21.73 -16.71
N ARG A 30 -5.30 -20.57 -16.08
CA ARG A 30 -6.15 -19.55 -16.68
C ARG A 30 -5.53 -18.92 -17.93
N ALA A 31 -4.23 -18.69 -17.95
CA ALA A 31 -3.56 -18.19 -19.17
C ALA A 31 -3.76 -19.11 -20.38
N GLY A 32 -3.89 -20.43 -20.18
CA GLY A 32 -4.20 -21.37 -21.26
C GLY A 32 -5.66 -21.35 -21.74
N GLN A 33 -6.56 -20.74 -20.97
CA GLN A 33 -8.01 -20.71 -21.26
C GLN A 33 -8.48 -19.33 -21.75
N THR A 34 -7.65 -18.30 -21.60
CA THR A 34 -7.98 -16.93 -21.90
C THR A 34 -7.65 -16.59 -23.35
N GLN A 35 -8.64 -16.04 -24.08
CA GLN A 35 -8.45 -15.56 -25.46
C GLN A 35 -8.05 -14.08 -25.54
N SER A 36 -8.27 -13.30 -24.47
CA SER A 36 -7.94 -11.87 -24.41
C SER A 36 -7.59 -11.42 -22.98
N ALA A 37 -6.69 -10.44 -22.84
CA ALA A 37 -6.15 -10.02 -21.54
C ALA A 37 -7.15 -9.23 -20.66
N THR A 38 -8.17 -9.89 -20.11
CA THR A 38 -9.15 -9.30 -19.18
C THR A 38 -8.70 -9.32 -17.72
N ASP A 39 -7.62 -10.05 -17.42
CA ASP A 39 -7.02 -10.16 -16.10
C ASP A 39 -5.85 -9.15 -15.96
N LEU A 40 -5.98 -8.22 -15.00
CA LEU A 40 -4.91 -7.30 -14.58
C LEU A 40 -4.14 -7.91 -13.39
N VAL A 41 -2.85 -8.21 -13.59
CA VAL A 41 -2.01 -8.83 -12.57
C VAL A 41 -1.11 -7.78 -11.93
N ILE A 42 -1.42 -7.40 -10.69
CA ILE A 42 -0.62 -6.47 -9.88
C ILE A 42 0.45 -7.27 -9.15
N ALA A 43 1.72 -7.06 -9.53
CA ALA A 43 2.87 -7.59 -8.80
C ALA A 43 3.80 -6.42 -8.44
N PRO A 44 3.87 -6.01 -7.16
CA PRO A 44 4.62 -4.82 -6.74
C PRO A 44 6.11 -4.86 -7.04
N VAL A 45 6.70 -6.06 -7.11
CA VAL A 45 8.14 -6.23 -7.35
C VAL A 45 8.37 -6.70 -8.79
N GLU A 46 9.24 -6.01 -9.51
CA GLU A 46 9.59 -6.33 -10.91
C GLU A 46 10.09 -7.77 -11.08
N LEU A 47 10.90 -8.24 -10.12
CA LEU A 47 11.39 -9.62 -10.10
C LEU A 47 10.24 -10.64 -10.12
N HIS A 48 9.11 -10.36 -9.47
CA HIS A 48 7.95 -11.25 -9.50
C HIS A 48 7.25 -11.22 -10.85
N ARG A 49 7.11 -10.04 -11.48
CA ARG A 49 6.60 -9.93 -12.86
C ARG A 49 7.45 -10.73 -13.85
N ARG A 50 8.79 -10.54 -13.79
CA ARG A 50 9.74 -11.27 -14.65
C ARG A 50 9.66 -12.78 -14.44
N ASN A 51 9.57 -13.23 -13.19
CA ASN A 51 9.43 -14.66 -12.90
C ASN A 51 8.12 -15.26 -13.43
N LEU A 52 7.00 -14.52 -13.37
CA LEU A 52 5.73 -14.98 -13.92
C LEU A 52 5.76 -15.08 -15.44
N LYS A 53 6.29 -14.05 -16.12
CA LYS A 53 6.50 -14.07 -17.57
C LYS A 53 7.37 -15.26 -17.99
N ARG A 54 8.49 -15.50 -17.30
CA ARG A 54 9.33 -16.68 -17.55
C ARG A 54 8.57 -17.99 -17.38
N ARG A 55 7.70 -18.11 -16.38
CA ARG A 55 6.89 -19.32 -16.18
C ARG A 55 5.85 -19.52 -17.29
N LEU A 56 5.25 -18.45 -17.80
CA LEU A 56 4.37 -18.51 -18.97
C LEU A 56 5.15 -19.02 -20.20
N THR A 57 6.32 -18.43 -20.49
CA THR A 57 7.18 -18.87 -21.60
C THR A 57 7.57 -20.34 -21.47
N ASN A 58 8.01 -20.77 -20.29
CA ASN A 58 8.42 -22.16 -20.06
C ASN A 58 7.25 -23.15 -20.21
N ALA A 59 6.01 -22.69 -19.99
CA ALA A 59 4.80 -23.49 -20.17
C ALA A 59 4.21 -23.39 -21.58
N GLY A 60 4.85 -22.67 -22.52
CA GLY A 60 4.33 -22.46 -23.87
C GLY A 60 3.06 -21.60 -23.91
N LEU A 61 2.83 -20.77 -22.89
CA LEU A 61 1.62 -19.95 -22.76
C LEU A 61 1.83 -18.52 -23.29
N PRO A 62 0.78 -17.85 -23.78
CA PRO A 62 0.87 -16.48 -24.27
C PRO A 62 1.33 -15.50 -23.19
N LEU A 63 2.30 -14.62 -23.52
CA LEU A 63 2.82 -13.61 -22.60
C LEU A 63 1.85 -12.44 -22.37
N ASP A 64 0.92 -12.26 -23.31
CA ASP A 64 -0.16 -11.29 -23.31
C ASP A 64 -1.45 -11.84 -22.70
N ALA A 65 -1.44 -13.07 -22.17
CA ALA A 65 -2.59 -13.62 -21.43
C ALA A 65 -3.00 -12.73 -20.24
N PHE A 66 -2.07 -11.92 -19.72
CA PHE A 66 -2.28 -11.00 -18.60
C PHE A 66 -1.69 -9.61 -18.84
N ARG A 67 -2.34 -8.60 -18.28
CA ARG A 67 -1.75 -7.26 -18.15
C ARG A 67 -0.97 -7.18 -16.83
N PHE A 68 0.34 -7.40 -16.88
CA PHE A 68 1.21 -7.28 -15.70
C PHE A 68 1.52 -5.82 -15.37
N THR A 69 1.36 -5.44 -14.10
CA THR A 69 1.55 -4.05 -13.67
C THR A 69 2.03 -3.93 -12.21
N GLU A 70 2.30 -2.70 -11.78
CA GLU A 70 2.54 -2.30 -10.38
C GLU A 70 1.48 -1.33 -9.87
N PRO A 71 1.33 -1.22 -8.53
CA PRO A 71 0.35 -0.32 -7.94
C PRO A 71 0.51 1.13 -8.37
N GLY A 72 1.74 1.65 -8.48
CA GLY A 72 1.99 3.02 -8.93
C GLY A 72 1.55 3.29 -10.37
N HIS A 73 1.72 2.30 -11.26
CA HIS A 73 1.25 2.40 -12.64
C HIS A 73 -0.29 2.40 -12.71
N VAL A 74 -0.96 1.53 -11.96
CA VAL A 74 -2.44 1.53 -11.83
C VAL A 74 -2.92 2.89 -11.34
N ALA A 75 -2.31 3.39 -10.27
CA ALA A 75 -2.65 4.68 -9.69
C ALA A 75 -2.48 5.83 -10.70
N SER A 76 -1.38 5.82 -11.46
CA SER A 76 -1.11 6.83 -12.47
C SER A 76 -2.15 6.84 -13.59
N LEU A 77 -2.55 5.66 -14.10
CA LEU A 77 -3.56 5.56 -15.14
C LEU A 77 -4.93 6.08 -14.66
N VAL A 78 -5.35 5.68 -13.46
CA VAL A 78 -6.60 6.14 -12.84
C VAL A 78 -6.60 7.67 -12.66
N LEU A 79 -5.50 8.23 -12.13
CA LEU A 79 -5.39 9.67 -11.92
C LEU A 79 -5.33 10.46 -13.23
N ALA A 80 -4.63 9.94 -14.25
CA ALA A 80 -4.54 10.56 -15.57
C ALA A 80 -5.93 10.70 -16.23
N LYS A 81 -6.81 9.70 -16.09
CA LYS A 81 -8.20 9.80 -16.58
C LYS A 81 -9.01 10.90 -15.92
N LYS A 82 -8.65 11.30 -14.70
CA LYS A 82 -9.25 12.43 -14.00
C LYS A 82 -8.49 13.74 -14.17
N GLY A 83 -7.51 13.80 -15.09
CA GLY A 83 -6.67 14.99 -15.30
C GLY A 83 -5.84 15.39 -14.08
N ARG A 84 -5.59 14.45 -13.16
CA ARG A 84 -4.86 14.70 -11.91
C ARG A 84 -3.38 14.40 -12.06
N ALA A 85 -2.55 15.12 -11.30
CA ALA A 85 -1.11 14.92 -11.30
C ALA A 85 -0.72 13.51 -10.83
N THR A 86 0.16 12.85 -11.59
CA THR A 86 0.64 11.48 -11.36
C THR A 86 2.08 11.42 -10.83
N GLY A 87 2.83 12.52 -10.92
CA GLY A 87 4.24 12.56 -10.53
C GLY A 87 4.45 12.53 -9.01
N SER A 88 5.52 11.86 -8.59
CA SER A 88 6.06 11.90 -7.23
C SER A 88 7.50 12.43 -7.22
N LEU A 89 7.96 12.87 -6.05
CA LEU A 89 9.38 13.09 -5.80
C LEU A 89 10.14 11.76 -5.91
N ASP A 90 11.28 11.77 -6.57
CA ASP A 90 12.23 10.68 -6.45
C ASP A 90 12.94 10.72 -5.08
N ARG A 91 13.80 9.73 -4.81
CA ARG A 91 14.49 9.65 -3.53
C ARG A 91 15.51 10.77 -3.34
N VAL A 92 16.17 11.22 -4.40
CA VAL A 92 17.20 12.25 -4.34
C VAL A 92 16.56 13.59 -4.02
N ASP A 93 15.51 13.97 -4.77
CA ASP A 93 14.74 15.19 -4.55
C ASP A 93 14.16 15.23 -3.13
N ARG A 94 13.60 14.10 -2.68
CA ARG A 94 13.02 14.02 -1.33
C ARG A 94 14.06 14.11 -0.24
N LEU A 95 15.25 13.51 -0.41
CA LEU A 95 16.34 13.64 0.57
C LEU A 95 16.88 15.07 0.63
N ALA A 96 16.89 15.80 -0.49
CA ALA A 96 17.26 17.22 -0.51
C ALA A 96 16.28 18.06 0.32
N LEU A 97 14.98 17.96 0.04
CA LEU A 97 13.94 18.66 0.80
C LEU A 97 13.91 18.25 2.27
N LEU A 98 14.09 16.95 2.55
CA LEU A 98 14.19 16.46 3.93
C LEU A 98 15.40 17.06 4.64
N GLY A 99 16.52 17.22 3.96
CA GLY A 99 17.71 17.89 4.49
C GLY A 99 17.39 19.32 4.95
N GLU A 100 16.70 20.10 4.13
CA GLU A 100 16.24 21.45 4.47
C GLU A 100 15.36 21.44 5.72
N ILE A 101 14.31 20.59 5.73
CA ILE A 101 13.38 20.44 6.85
C ILE A 101 14.12 20.10 8.14
N LEU A 102 15.09 19.19 8.08
CA LEU A 102 15.82 18.70 9.26
C LEU A 102 16.91 19.66 9.75
N THR A 103 17.18 20.74 9.04
CA THR A 103 18.10 21.81 9.46
C THR A 103 17.40 23.01 10.09
N GLU A 104 16.08 23.12 9.94
CA GLU A 104 15.28 24.17 10.55
C GLU A 104 14.97 23.86 12.01
N GLU A 105 14.96 24.87 12.89
CA GLU A 105 14.57 24.70 14.29
C GLU A 105 13.04 24.67 14.41
N THR A 106 12.46 23.47 14.37
CA THR A 106 11.02 23.22 14.41
C THR A 106 10.67 22.10 15.39
N GLU A 107 9.37 21.96 15.73
CA GLU A 107 8.90 20.81 16.52
C GLU A 107 9.28 19.47 15.85
N VAL A 108 9.32 19.43 14.52
CA VAL A 108 9.73 18.24 13.74
C VAL A 108 11.16 17.84 14.07
N THR A 109 12.08 18.80 14.08
CA THR A 109 13.48 18.55 14.40
C THR A 109 13.70 18.25 15.87
N ASP A 110 12.93 18.85 16.77
CA ASP A 110 13.05 18.57 18.20
C ASP A 110 12.75 17.10 18.51
N ARG A 111 11.70 16.52 17.91
CA ARG A 111 11.34 15.10 18.05
C ARG A 111 12.46 14.18 17.59
N PHE A 112 13.00 14.42 16.40
CA PHE A 112 14.11 13.61 15.90
C PHE A 112 15.42 13.83 16.65
N ARG A 113 15.65 15.02 17.22
CA ARG A 113 16.85 15.31 18.03
C ARG A 113 16.86 14.46 19.29
N MET A 114 15.71 14.26 19.93
CA MET A 114 15.57 13.40 21.10
C MET A 114 15.91 11.94 20.78
N ILE A 115 15.41 11.41 19.67
CA ILE A 115 15.63 10.01 19.25
C ILE A 115 17.06 9.76 18.77
N LEU A 116 17.63 10.69 18.00
CA LEU A 116 18.92 10.50 17.33
C LEU A 116 20.11 10.89 18.21
N GLY A 117 19.87 11.56 19.34
CA GLY A 117 20.93 12.05 20.24
C GLY A 117 21.86 13.09 19.60
N GLY A 118 21.42 13.76 18.54
CA GLY A 118 22.27 14.65 17.73
C GLY A 118 21.48 15.45 16.69
N LYS A 119 22.20 16.13 15.78
CA LYS A 119 21.57 17.00 14.77
C LYS A 119 20.78 16.16 13.74
N PRO A 120 19.45 16.31 13.62
CA PRO A 120 18.65 15.52 12.67
C PRO A 120 19.10 15.65 11.21
N GLY A 121 19.54 16.84 10.79
CA GLY A 121 20.04 17.09 9.44
C GLY A 121 21.22 16.20 9.01
N GLN A 122 21.99 15.65 9.94
CA GLN A 122 23.07 14.70 9.64
C GLN A 122 22.57 13.26 9.40
N ASN A 123 21.30 12.99 9.70
CA ASN A 123 20.70 11.66 9.73
C ASN A 123 19.49 11.52 8.77
N GLY A 124 19.39 12.38 7.75
CA GLY A 124 18.24 12.38 6.82
C GLY A 124 17.94 11.04 6.16
N LYS A 125 18.95 10.20 5.91
CA LYS A 125 18.75 8.83 5.38
C LYS A 125 17.99 7.93 6.36
N ALA A 126 18.27 8.03 7.66
CA ALA A 126 17.60 7.24 8.67
C ALA A 126 16.14 7.70 8.84
N VAL A 127 15.92 9.02 8.87
CA VAL A 127 14.57 9.61 8.92
C VAL A 127 13.74 9.19 7.69
N GLU A 128 14.31 9.25 6.48
CA GLU A 128 13.62 8.82 5.26
C GLU A 128 13.30 7.31 5.27
N GLN A 129 14.18 6.48 5.83
CA GLN A 129 13.93 5.04 5.97
C GLN A 129 12.73 4.79 6.89
N VAL A 130 12.72 5.42 8.06
CA VAL A 130 11.62 5.31 9.03
C VAL A 130 10.31 5.83 8.43
N ARG A 131 10.34 6.97 7.72
CA ARG A 131 9.20 7.51 6.98
C ARG A 131 8.64 6.50 5.98
N THR A 132 9.52 5.86 5.22
CA THR A 132 9.15 4.85 4.21
C THR A 132 8.48 3.63 4.83
N GLU A 133 8.97 3.14 5.97
CA GLU A 133 8.38 1.99 6.68
C GLU A 133 7.04 2.35 7.33
N LEU A 134 6.96 3.51 8.01
CA LEU A 134 5.70 3.99 8.60
C LEU A 134 4.64 4.23 7.54
N GLU A 135 4.99 4.80 6.38
CA GLU A 135 4.07 4.94 5.25
C GLU A 135 3.62 3.55 4.72
N ALA A 136 4.52 2.57 4.64
CA ALA A 136 4.17 1.23 4.20
C ALA A 136 3.22 0.52 5.17
N MET A 137 3.39 0.71 6.48
CA MET A 137 2.57 0.07 7.52
C MET A 137 1.22 0.76 7.74
N THR A 138 1.22 2.09 7.73
CA THR A 138 0.04 2.87 8.15
C THR A 138 -0.68 3.54 6.99
N ASN A 139 0.01 3.81 5.88
CA ASN A 139 -0.42 4.73 4.82
C ASN A 139 -0.87 6.11 5.37
N TYR A 140 -0.42 6.45 6.59
CA TYR A 140 -0.89 7.56 7.41
C TYR A 140 -2.39 7.57 7.71
N HIS A 141 -3.05 6.42 7.60
CA HIS A 141 -4.47 6.29 7.89
C HIS A 141 -4.74 6.44 9.40
N PRO A 142 -5.72 7.25 9.84
CA PRO A 142 -5.97 7.51 11.26
C PRO A 142 -6.05 6.24 12.11
N ALA A 143 -6.88 5.26 11.71
CA ALA A 143 -7.03 4.01 12.47
C ALA A 143 -5.72 3.21 12.60
N ARG A 144 -4.84 3.24 11.58
CA ARG A 144 -3.55 2.52 11.61
C ARG A 144 -2.50 3.30 12.41
N VAL A 145 -2.52 4.63 12.33
CA VAL A 145 -1.69 5.51 13.16
C VAL A 145 -2.06 5.33 14.64
N ASP A 146 -3.34 5.32 14.97
CA ASP A 146 -3.82 5.09 16.34
C ASP A 146 -3.51 3.66 16.81
N GLY A 147 -3.62 2.68 15.92
CA GLY A 147 -3.19 1.30 16.19
C GLY A 147 -1.70 1.20 16.51
N PHE A 148 -0.86 1.88 15.71
CA PHE A 148 0.57 1.96 15.99
C PHE A 148 0.83 2.64 17.34
N ARG A 149 0.17 3.77 17.62
CA ARG A 149 0.33 4.51 18.87
C ARG A 149 -0.01 3.66 20.09
N ARG A 150 -1.13 2.92 20.07
CA ARG A 150 -1.51 2.01 21.17
C ARG A 150 -0.47 0.91 21.40
N VAL A 151 0.13 0.37 20.34
CA VAL A 151 1.20 -0.63 20.46
C VAL A 151 2.46 0.03 21.04
N ALA A 152 2.82 1.22 20.56
CA ALA A 152 3.93 2.00 21.10
C ALA A 152 3.74 2.31 22.59
N GLU A 153 2.55 2.69 23.04
CA GLU A 153 2.27 2.95 24.46
C GLU A 153 2.25 1.68 25.33
N SER A 154 2.23 0.48 24.73
CA SER A 154 2.18 -0.80 25.44
C SER A 154 3.55 -1.40 25.74
N VAL A 155 4.63 -0.88 25.15
CA VAL A 155 5.99 -1.39 25.38
C VAL A 155 6.65 -0.65 26.56
N PRO A 156 7.64 -1.25 27.25
CA PRO A 156 8.29 -0.60 28.39
C PRO A 156 9.12 0.63 28.00
N ALA A 157 9.19 1.61 28.91
CA ALA A 157 10.07 2.75 28.77
C ALA A 157 11.56 2.35 28.64
N PRO A 158 12.37 3.09 27.84
CA PRO A 158 12.01 4.32 27.11
C PRO A 158 11.42 4.09 25.70
N ILE A 159 11.17 2.83 25.31
CA ILE A 159 10.82 2.47 23.93
C ILE A 159 9.45 3.04 23.54
N ASP A 160 8.54 3.22 24.50
CA ASP A 160 7.23 3.83 24.30
C ASP A 160 7.33 5.29 23.81
N ALA A 161 8.08 6.11 24.53
CA ALA A 161 8.32 7.51 24.22
C ALA A 161 9.04 7.66 22.87
N ASP A 162 10.11 6.88 22.65
CA ASP A 162 10.86 6.90 21.40
C ASP A 162 9.97 6.51 20.20
N ALA A 163 9.14 5.48 20.34
CA ALA A 163 8.24 5.04 19.27
C ALA A 163 7.14 6.09 18.99
N CYS A 164 6.62 6.76 20.00
CA CYS A 164 5.65 7.84 19.85
C CYS A 164 6.26 9.09 19.19
N ASP A 165 7.49 9.45 19.54
CA ASP A 165 8.22 10.54 18.90
C ASP A 165 8.59 10.22 17.46
N VAL A 166 8.97 8.97 17.16
CA VAL A 166 9.22 8.49 15.80
C VAL A 166 7.97 8.64 14.94
N LEU A 167 6.81 8.20 15.45
CA LEU A 167 5.54 8.30 14.73
C LEU A 167 5.18 9.76 14.47
N THR A 168 5.21 10.59 15.51
CA THR A 168 4.80 12.00 15.46
C THR A 168 5.73 12.81 14.56
N GLY A 169 7.05 12.67 14.75
CA GLY A 169 8.06 13.32 13.92
C GLY A 169 7.95 12.93 12.45
N THR A 170 7.69 11.65 12.16
CA THR A 170 7.50 11.18 10.79
C THR A 170 6.26 11.77 10.11
N ILE A 171 5.12 11.82 10.81
CA ILE A 171 3.90 12.43 10.28
C ILE A 171 4.14 13.93 10.00
N ALA A 172 4.85 14.61 10.89
CA ALA A 172 5.17 16.02 10.71
C ALA A 172 6.12 16.27 9.53
N VAL A 173 7.14 15.41 9.32
CA VAL A 173 7.99 15.42 8.13
C VAL A 173 7.17 15.23 6.85
N GLU A 174 6.28 14.23 6.81
CA GLU A 174 5.44 13.96 5.64
C GLU A 174 4.57 15.18 5.29
N ARG A 175 4.00 15.84 6.30
CA ARG A 175 3.22 17.07 6.13
C ARG A 175 4.06 18.19 5.54
N GLU A 176 5.26 18.40 6.08
CA GLU A 176 6.13 19.49 5.64
C GLU A 176 6.68 19.25 4.23
N LEU A 177 7.07 18.01 3.90
CA LEU A 177 7.39 17.62 2.53
C LEU A 177 6.22 17.96 1.58
N GLY A 178 4.98 17.66 1.98
CA GLY A 178 3.79 17.95 1.20
C GLY A 178 3.52 19.45 0.99
N ARG A 179 3.98 20.33 1.87
CA ARG A 179 3.86 21.79 1.72
C ARG A 179 4.90 22.37 0.75
N ARG A 180 6.07 21.73 0.65
CA ARG A 180 7.20 22.19 -0.19
C ARG A 180 7.14 21.70 -1.63
N THR A 181 6.19 20.83 -1.98
CA THR A 181 6.05 20.33 -3.35
C THR A 181 4.60 20.26 -3.82
N SER A 182 4.39 20.52 -5.11
CA SER A 182 3.12 20.23 -5.79
C SER A 182 3.02 18.76 -6.23
N LYS A 183 4.13 18.02 -6.26
CA LYS A 183 4.17 16.58 -6.58
C LYS A 183 3.66 15.75 -5.40
N ALA A 184 3.47 14.45 -5.61
CA ALA A 184 3.31 13.53 -4.48
C ALA A 184 4.67 13.34 -3.77
N THR A 185 4.67 13.20 -2.45
CA THR A 185 5.88 12.98 -1.64
C THR A 185 6.55 11.64 -1.95
N SER A 186 5.77 10.64 -2.34
CA SER A 186 6.25 9.30 -2.72
C SER A 186 5.32 8.66 -3.76
N GLU A 187 5.75 7.56 -4.38
CA GLU A 187 4.89 6.74 -5.23
C GLU A 187 3.66 6.21 -4.45
N ARG A 188 3.84 5.87 -3.16
CA ARG A 188 2.73 5.45 -2.29
C ARG A 188 1.73 6.57 -2.04
N ALA A 189 2.18 7.82 -2.00
CA ALA A 189 1.29 8.97 -1.97
C ALA A 189 0.49 9.13 -3.28
N VAL A 190 1.04 8.75 -4.44
CA VAL A 190 0.28 8.66 -5.71
C VAL A 190 -0.79 7.57 -5.62
N VAL A 191 -0.43 6.37 -5.14
CA VAL A 191 -1.38 5.27 -4.91
C VAL A 191 -2.51 5.69 -3.97
N ARG A 192 -2.17 6.38 -2.88
CA ARG A 192 -3.14 6.92 -1.92
C ARG A 192 -4.07 7.98 -2.54
N ARG A 193 -3.55 8.85 -3.43
CA ARG A 193 -4.38 9.80 -4.21
C ARG A 193 -5.34 9.07 -5.17
N ALA A 194 -4.87 8.04 -5.86
CA ALA A 194 -5.70 7.23 -6.76
C ALA A 194 -6.81 6.48 -6.00
N THR A 195 -6.48 5.92 -4.83
CA THR A 195 -7.45 5.27 -3.94
C THR A 195 -8.62 6.20 -3.62
N ARG A 196 -8.33 7.45 -3.21
CA ARG A 196 -9.39 8.45 -2.96
C ARG A 196 -10.13 8.86 -4.23
N ALA A 197 -9.47 8.87 -5.38
CA ALA A 197 -10.10 9.18 -6.66
C ALA A 197 -11.10 8.09 -7.07
N LEU A 198 -10.79 6.82 -6.83
CA LEU A 198 -11.71 5.70 -7.05
C LEU A 198 -12.92 5.80 -6.13
N ALA A 199 -12.67 5.94 -4.82
CA ALA A 199 -13.72 6.06 -3.81
C ALA A 199 -14.67 7.24 -4.08
N GLY A 200 -14.15 8.38 -4.56
CA GLY A 200 -14.96 9.57 -4.86
C GLY A 200 -15.61 9.61 -6.24
N ALA A 201 -15.23 8.70 -7.16
CA ALA A 201 -15.75 8.67 -8.53
C ALA A 201 -16.60 7.43 -8.83
N ASP A 202 -16.94 6.65 -7.80
CA ASP A 202 -17.76 5.43 -7.90
C ASP A 202 -17.36 4.52 -9.07
N GLY A 203 -16.06 4.22 -9.17
CA GLY A 203 -15.52 3.33 -10.20
C GLY A 203 -15.40 3.90 -11.61
N SER A 204 -15.95 5.09 -11.92
CA SER A 204 -15.90 5.64 -13.29
C SER A 204 -14.45 5.83 -13.79
N ALA A 205 -13.56 6.28 -12.90
CA ALA A 205 -12.13 6.43 -13.21
C ALA A 205 -11.47 5.10 -13.59
N TRP A 206 -11.92 4.01 -12.99
CA TRP A 206 -11.46 2.66 -13.30
C TRP A 206 -11.96 2.20 -14.66
N ALA A 207 -13.27 2.34 -14.93
CA ALA A 207 -13.88 1.93 -16.19
C ALA A 207 -13.22 2.64 -17.40
N GLU A 208 -12.85 3.92 -17.26
CA GLU A 208 -12.13 4.67 -18.29
C GLU A 208 -10.66 4.23 -18.46
N ALA A 209 -9.99 3.85 -17.37
CA ALA A 209 -8.59 3.44 -17.37
C ALA A 209 -8.41 1.98 -17.82
N PHE A 210 -9.36 1.11 -17.49
CA PHE A 210 -9.30 -0.33 -17.63
C PHE A 210 -10.63 -0.91 -18.17
N PRO A 211 -11.11 -0.48 -19.35
CA PRO A 211 -12.45 -0.80 -19.84
C PRO A 211 -12.71 -2.28 -20.09
N THR A 212 -11.65 -3.07 -20.27
CA THR A 212 -11.74 -4.51 -20.58
C THR A 212 -11.29 -5.38 -19.41
N VAL A 213 -11.01 -4.80 -18.23
CA VAL A 213 -10.52 -5.57 -17.09
C VAL A 213 -11.71 -6.06 -16.27
N GLU A 214 -11.83 -7.36 -16.18
CA GLU A 214 -12.89 -8.05 -15.42
C GLU A 214 -12.39 -8.57 -14.08
N ARG A 215 -11.06 -8.73 -13.95
CA ARG A 215 -10.43 -9.28 -12.75
C ARG A 215 -9.11 -8.60 -12.42
N VAL A 216 -8.91 -8.32 -11.13
CA VAL A 216 -7.64 -7.89 -10.57
C VAL A 216 -7.04 -9.02 -9.74
N VAL A 217 -5.84 -9.46 -10.10
CA VAL A 217 -5.10 -10.50 -9.37
C VAL A 217 -3.86 -9.88 -8.73
N VAL A 218 -3.74 -9.97 -7.40
CA VAL A 218 -2.57 -9.50 -6.66
C VAL A 218 -1.68 -10.68 -6.33
N VAL A 219 -0.40 -10.57 -6.71
CA VAL A 219 0.58 -11.66 -6.60
C VAL A 219 1.94 -11.16 -6.13
N GLY A 220 2.80 -12.10 -5.70
CA GLY A 220 4.20 -11.77 -5.41
C GLY A 220 4.37 -10.88 -4.18
N LEU A 221 3.63 -11.18 -3.11
CA LEU A 221 3.75 -10.44 -1.85
C LEU A 221 4.65 -11.19 -0.87
N SER A 222 5.62 -10.48 -0.33
CA SER A 222 6.38 -10.88 0.87
C SER A 222 5.86 -10.16 2.11
N THR A 223 5.27 -8.98 1.93
CA THR A 223 4.57 -8.18 2.94
C THR A 223 3.30 -7.61 2.32
N VAL A 224 2.37 -7.12 3.15
CA VAL A 224 1.15 -6.46 2.67
C VAL A 224 1.20 -4.96 3.01
N PRO A 225 1.74 -4.11 2.13
CA PRO A 225 1.81 -2.68 2.40
C PRO A 225 0.41 -2.05 2.38
N ALA A 226 0.10 -1.23 3.38
CA ALA A 226 -1.18 -0.56 3.55
C ALA A 226 -1.68 0.21 2.29
N PRO A 227 -0.84 0.97 1.56
CA PRO A 227 -1.29 1.63 0.33
C PRO A 227 -1.80 0.68 -0.75
N LEU A 228 -1.22 -0.53 -0.85
CA LEU A 228 -1.69 -1.54 -1.82
C LEU A 228 -3.04 -2.11 -1.40
N VAL A 229 -3.20 -2.44 -0.11
CA VAL A 229 -4.49 -2.92 0.39
C VAL A 229 -5.56 -1.88 0.18
N ASP A 230 -5.27 -0.61 0.50
CA ASP A 230 -6.21 0.47 0.34
C ASP A 230 -6.65 0.64 -1.13
N LEU A 231 -5.71 0.60 -2.07
CA LEU A 231 -6.01 0.66 -3.50
C LEU A 231 -6.93 -0.48 -3.93
N VAL A 232 -6.59 -1.72 -3.56
CA VAL A 232 -7.33 -2.91 -3.97
C VAL A 232 -8.70 -2.99 -3.29
N ALA A 233 -8.81 -2.54 -2.04
CA ALA A 233 -10.07 -2.41 -1.33
C ALA A 233 -10.98 -1.38 -2.02
N ALA A 234 -10.45 -0.23 -2.44
CA ALA A 234 -11.22 0.75 -3.19
C ALA A 234 -11.68 0.19 -4.54
N ILE A 235 -10.83 -0.55 -5.26
CA ILE A 235 -11.23 -1.22 -6.51
C ILE A 235 -12.37 -2.21 -6.24
N ALA A 236 -12.23 -3.10 -5.26
CA ALA A 236 -13.27 -4.08 -4.93
C ALA A 236 -14.60 -3.43 -4.54
N ALA A 237 -14.55 -2.29 -3.83
CA ALA A 237 -15.73 -1.62 -3.32
C ALA A 237 -16.46 -0.77 -4.37
N THR A 238 -15.76 -0.22 -5.37
CA THR A 238 -16.35 0.75 -6.31
C THR A 238 -16.43 0.25 -7.75
N CYS A 239 -15.81 -0.88 -8.08
CA CYS A 239 -15.70 -1.37 -9.45
C CYS A 239 -16.33 -2.75 -9.57
N ASP A 240 -17.03 -3.01 -10.67
CA ASP A 240 -17.55 -4.34 -11.01
C ASP A 240 -16.42 -5.24 -11.55
N VAL A 241 -15.48 -5.60 -10.68
CA VAL A 241 -14.36 -6.49 -10.99
C VAL A 241 -14.13 -7.50 -9.89
N GLU A 242 -13.79 -8.73 -10.27
CA GLU A 242 -13.38 -9.74 -9.30
C GLU A 242 -11.98 -9.40 -8.77
N VAL A 243 -11.80 -9.40 -7.44
CA VAL A 243 -10.50 -9.21 -6.82
C VAL A 243 -10.00 -10.51 -6.21
N ARG A 244 -8.77 -10.91 -6.57
CA ARG A 244 -8.13 -12.13 -6.07
C ARG A 244 -6.72 -11.90 -5.58
N TRP A 245 -6.45 -12.27 -4.34
CA TRP A 245 -5.11 -12.31 -3.77
C TRP A 245 -4.56 -13.73 -3.85
N MET A 246 -3.44 -13.93 -4.54
CA MET A 246 -2.74 -15.22 -4.59
C MET A 246 -1.46 -15.15 -3.77
N LEU A 247 -1.52 -15.76 -2.59
CA LEU A 247 -0.44 -15.76 -1.61
C LEU A 247 0.39 -17.04 -1.71
N ARG A 248 1.68 -16.93 -1.42
CA ARG A 248 2.62 -18.07 -1.47
C ARG A 248 2.39 -19.00 -0.29
N ARG A 249 2.64 -20.30 -0.44
CA ARG A 249 2.51 -21.27 0.65
C ARG A 249 3.27 -20.89 1.94
N GLY A 250 4.50 -20.37 1.81
CA GLY A 250 5.35 -20.05 2.96
C GLY A 250 4.91 -18.82 3.76
N THR A 251 4.43 -17.76 3.09
CA THR A 251 4.02 -16.50 3.75
C THR A 251 2.51 -16.33 3.83
N GLY A 252 1.75 -17.11 3.08
CA GLY A 252 0.33 -16.91 2.83
C GLY A 252 -0.57 -17.01 4.06
N PRO A 253 -0.40 -17.96 4.99
CA PRO A 253 -1.19 -17.98 6.21
C PRO A 253 -1.05 -16.69 7.02
N PHE A 254 0.19 -16.23 7.23
CA PHE A 254 0.46 -14.97 7.93
C PHE A 254 -0.10 -13.75 7.19
N LEU A 255 0.14 -13.66 5.87
CA LEU A 255 -0.34 -12.54 5.06
C LEU A 255 -1.87 -12.53 4.95
N LYS A 256 -2.55 -13.68 4.98
CA LYS A 256 -4.02 -13.77 4.96
C LYS A 256 -4.62 -13.15 6.22
N THR A 257 -4.11 -13.49 7.40
CA THR A 257 -4.55 -12.88 8.67
C THR A 257 -4.35 -11.37 8.64
N ARG A 258 -3.16 -10.91 8.23
CA ARG A 258 -2.87 -9.48 8.10
C ARG A 258 -3.77 -8.77 7.10
N LEU A 259 -4.06 -9.41 5.97
CA LEU A 259 -4.90 -8.83 4.92
C LEU A 259 -6.33 -8.60 5.42
N THR A 260 -6.90 -9.54 6.17
CA THR A 260 -8.22 -9.36 6.79
C THR A 260 -8.27 -8.12 7.70
N GLU A 261 -7.27 -7.95 8.57
CA GLU A 261 -7.17 -6.76 9.44
C GLU A 261 -7.03 -5.46 8.63
N LEU A 262 -6.21 -5.48 7.58
CA LEU A 262 -5.94 -4.29 6.76
C LEU A 262 -7.13 -3.89 5.87
N LEU A 263 -7.92 -4.86 5.41
CA LEU A 263 -9.13 -4.66 4.60
C LEU A 263 -10.31 -4.14 5.44
N ALA A 264 -10.32 -4.40 6.75
CA ALA A 264 -11.38 -3.92 7.65
C ALA A 264 -11.31 -2.40 7.92
N VAL A 265 -10.29 -1.71 7.43
CA VAL A 265 -10.11 -0.27 7.65
C VAL A 265 -11.12 0.54 6.81
N PRO A 266 -11.97 1.37 7.43
CA PRO A 266 -12.97 2.15 6.70
C PRO A 266 -12.33 3.31 5.95
N THR A 267 -12.93 3.70 4.83
CA THR A 267 -12.51 4.85 4.00
C THR A 267 -11.01 4.80 3.58
N PRO A 268 -10.60 3.78 2.79
CA PRO A 268 -9.21 3.61 2.37
C PRO A 268 -8.59 4.87 1.74
N GLY A 269 -7.32 5.12 2.05
CA GLY A 269 -6.58 6.27 1.53
C GLY A 269 -6.87 7.62 2.22
N ARG A 270 -7.72 7.66 3.25
CA ARG A 270 -7.78 8.77 4.20
C ARG A 270 -6.43 8.91 4.92
N VAL A 271 -6.05 10.15 5.21
CA VAL A 271 -4.84 10.47 6.00
C VAL A 271 -5.25 11.18 7.28
N VAL A 272 -4.40 11.11 8.31
CA VAL A 272 -4.47 12.02 9.45
C VAL A 272 -4.47 13.46 8.92
N VAL A 273 -5.56 14.18 9.20
CA VAL A 273 -5.70 15.59 8.84
C VAL A 273 -5.08 16.38 9.97
N THR A 274 -3.97 17.04 9.70
CA THR A 274 -3.35 18.05 10.57
C THR A 274 -2.84 19.18 9.72
#